data_AF-A0A800F3C1-F1
#
_entry.id   AF-A0A800F3C1-F1
#
_cell.length_a   1.000
_cell.length_b   1.000
_cell.length_c   1.000
_cell.angle_alpha   90.00
_cell.angle_beta   90.00
_cell.angle_gamma   90.00
#
_symmetry.space_group_name_H-M   'P 1'
#
loop_
_entity.id
_entity.type
_entity.pdbx_description
1 polymer ?
#
loop_
_entity_poly.entity_id
_entity_poly.type
_entity_poly.pdbx_seq_one_letter_code
_entity_poly.pdbx_strand_id
1 'polypeptide(L)'
;MKTLILGALLISSAHAATVKIEAKTDDGFGAWFIPTRINSVVVNKIGTTTCTSTVEGKGFQLICEIKSGKVLIYQDQTPQKDAVIATPGIVVKITTLGK
;
A
#
# COMPACT_ATOMS: atom_id res chain seq x y z
N MET A 1 1.66 -29.08 -44.97
CA MET A 1 2.46 -27.88 -44.64
C MET A 1 2.19 -27.54 -43.19
N LYS A 2 3.23 -27.54 -42.34
CA LYS A 2 3.15 -27.29 -40.89
C LYS A 2 3.13 -25.78 -40.64
N THR A 3 2.02 -25.23 -40.17
CA THR A 3 1.99 -23.90 -39.56
C THR A 3 2.14 -24.06 -38.05
N LEU A 4 3.37 -23.85 -37.57
CA LEU A 4 3.63 -23.60 -36.15
C LEU A 4 3.12 -22.20 -35.83
N ILE A 5 1.97 -22.12 -35.15
CA ILE A 5 1.53 -20.87 -34.54
C ILE A 5 2.35 -20.71 -33.26
N LEU A 6 3.40 -19.90 -33.36
CA LEU A 6 4.19 -19.42 -32.24
C LEU A 6 3.27 -18.50 -31.44
N GLY A 7 2.57 -19.08 -30.45
CA GLY A 7 1.76 -18.33 -29.50
C GLY A 7 2.67 -17.38 -28.75
N ALA A 8 2.62 -16.11 -29.12
CA ALA A 8 3.30 -15.05 -28.42
C ALA A 8 2.85 -15.09 -26.95
N LEU A 9 3.78 -15.43 -26.06
CA LEU A 9 3.62 -15.27 -24.64
C LEU A 9 3.49 -13.76 -24.42
N LEU A 10 2.25 -13.26 -24.34
CA LEU A 10 1.97 -11.92 -23.85
C LEU A 10 2.38 -11.93 -22.38
N ILE A 11 3.67 -11.65 -22.12
CA ILE A 11 4.10 -11.16 -20.83
C ILE A 11 3.43 -9.79 -20.73
N SER A 12 2.17 -9.80 -20.33
CA SER A 12 1.54 -8.61 -19.81
C SER A 12 2.39 -8.24 -18.62
N SER A 13 3.29 -7.28 -18.81
CA SER A 13 3.89 -6.52 -17.73
C SER A 13 2.75 -5.71 -17.14
N ALA A 14 1.85 -6.40 -16.42
CA ALA A 14 0.81 -5.81 -15.61
C ALA A 14 1.56 -4.96 -14.60
N HIS A 15 1.69 -3.67 -14.88
CA HIS A 15 2.34 -2.73 -13.99
C HIS A 15 1.66 -2.89 -12.63
N ALA A 16 2.39 -3.46 -11.68
CA ALA A 16 1.92 -3.62 -10.32
C ALA A 16 1.76 -2.19 -9.79
N ALA A 17 0.52 -1.72 -9.71
CA ALA A 17 0.23 -0.43 -9.10
C ALA A 17 0.80 -0.48 -7.69
N THR A 18 1.68 0.45 -7.36
CA THR A 18 2.36 0.50 -6.07
C THR A 18 1.84 1.72 -5.35
N VAL A 19 1.51 1.61 -4.07
CA VAL A 19 1.20 2.80 -3.27
C VAL A 19 2.41 3.16 -2.42
N LYS A 20 2.79 4.43 -2.48
CA LYS A 20 3.69 5.07 -1.53
C LYS A 20 2.86 5.56 -0.35
N ILE A 21 3.31 5.25 0.85
CA ILE A 21 2.71 5.70 2.10
C ILE A 21 3.74 6.56 2.79
N GLU A 22 3.34 7.76 3.19
CA GLU A 22 4.14 8.69 3.99
C GLU A 22 3.37 8.95 5.28
N ALA A 23 3.98 8.67 6.41
CA ALA A 23 3.38 8.81 7.73
C ALA A 23 4.21 9.77 8.58
N LYS A 24 3.54 10.71 9.24
CA LYS A 24 4.14 11.65 10.18
C LYS A 24 3.42 11.55 11.52
N THR A 25 4.17 11.31 12.58
CA THR A 25 3.71 11.35 13.97
C THR A 25 4.32 12.56 14.68
N ASP A 26 4.00 12.74 15.96
CA ASP A 26 4.61 13.80 16.79
C ASP A 26 6.13 13.60 16.98
N ASP A 27 6.60 12.36 16.90
CA ASP A 27 7.96 11.93 17.22
C ASP A 27 8.73 11.32 16.03
N GLY A 28 8.15 11.31 14.83
CA GLY A 28 8.78 10.65 13.70
C GLY A 28 8.15 10.87 12.33
N PHE A 29 8.89 10.46 11.31
CA PHE A 29 8.44 10.36 9.93
C PHE A 29 8.90 9.04 9.33
N GLY A 30 8.04 8.39 8.55
CA GLY A 30 8.37 7.18 7.82
C GLY A 30 7.70 7.17 6.45
N ALA A 31 8.35 6.57 5.48
CA ALA A 31 7.78 6.36 4.16
C ALA A 31 8.13 4.98 3.63
N TRP A 32 7.18 4.30 3.01
CA TRP A 32 7.36 2.97 2.43
C TRP A 32 6.47 2.77 1.21
N PHE A 33 6.73 1.68 0.50
CA PHE A 33 6.00 1.30 -0.69
C PHE A 33 5.39 -0.09 -0.48
N ILE A 34 4.20 -0.30 -1.02
CA ILE A 34 3.56 -1.62 -1.02
C ILE A 34 2.92 -1.90 -2.39
N PRO A 35 3.22 -3.07 -2.99
CA PRO A 35 2.59 -3.47 -4.24
C PRO A 35 1.13 -3.86 -3.97
N THR A 36 0.22 -3.41 -4.83
CA THR A 36 -1.21 -3.54 -4.54
C THR A 36 -1.93 -4.64 -5.31
N ARG A 37 -1.23 -5.29 -6.24
CA ARG A 37 -1.73 -6.44 -7.00
C ARG A 37 -1.26 -7.79 -6.45
N ILE A 38 -0.45 -7.78 -5.39
CA ILE A 38 0.16 -8.97 -4.80
C ILE A 38 -0.14 -8.95 -3.31
N ASN A 39 -0.61 -10.09 -2.78
CA ASN A 39 -0.86 -10.21 -1.35
C ASN A 39 0.44 -9.94 -0.59
N SER A 40 0.41 -8.98 0.32
CA SER A 40 1.61 -8.54 1.04
C SER A 40 1.25 -7.91 2.36
N VAL A 41 2.19 -7.99 3.31
CA VAL A 41 2.08 -7.33 4.61
C VAL A 41 3.41 -6.61 4.85
N VAL A 42 3.32 -5.32 5.17
CA VAL A 42 4.47 -4.48 5.50
C VAL A 42 4.23 -3.84 6.85
N VAL A 43 5.14 -4.04 7.79
CA VAL A 43 5.10 -3.44 9.12
C VAL A 43 6.22 -2.40 9.23
N ASN A 44 5.86 -1.18 9.58
CA ASN A 44 6.81 -0.08 9.78
C ASN A 44 6.61 0.58 11.14
N LYS A 45 7.71 0.99 11.76
CA LYS A 45 7.71 1.74 13.01
C LYS A 45 8.08 3.19 12.72
N ILE A 46 7.21 4.13 13.09
CA ILE A 46 7.40 5.59 12.99
C ILE A 46 7.40 6.15 14.40
N GLY A 47 8.60 6.46 14.92
CA GLY A 47 8.76 6.84 16.32
C GLY A 47 8.26 5.73 17.25
N THR A 48 7.26 6.04 18.07
CA THR A 48 6.57 5.11 18.96
C THR A 48 5.36 4.39 18.33
N THR A 49 4.91 4.81 17.14
CA THR A 49 3.76 4.24 16.44
C THR A 49 4.18 3.11 15.52
N THR A 50 3.41 2.01 15.50
CA THR A 50 3.63 0.90 14.55
C THR A 50 2.49 0.85 13.54
N CYS A 51 2.79 0.89 12.25
CA CYS A 51 1.81 0.81 11.18
C CYS A 51 1.98 -0.49 10.37
N THR A 52 0.87 -1.18 10.12
CA THR A 52 0.78 -2.37 9.29
C THR A 52 -0.04 -2.04 8.05
N SER A 53 0.59 -2.19 6.90
CA SER A 53 -0.03 -2.14 5.58
C SER A 53 -0.29 -3.56 5.10
N THR A 54 -1.51 -3.87 4.72
CA THR A 54 -1.92 -5.18 4.20
C THR A 54 -2.53 -5.01 2.83
N VAL A 55 -2.13 -5.87 1.91
CA VAL A 55 -2.80 -6.07 0.62
C VAL A 55 -3.31 -7.50 0.58
N GLU A 56 -4.61 -7.66 0.34
CA GLU A 56 -5.26 -8.96 0.19
C GLU A 56 -6.33 -8.89 -0.88
N GLY A 57 -6.24 -9.72 -1.92
CA GLY A 57 -7.27 -9.81 -2.95
C GLY A 57 -7.52 -8.49 -3.70
N LYS A 58 -6.49 -7.64 -3.84
CA LYS A 58 -6.50 -6.25 -4.35
C LYS A 58 -7.05 -5.20 -3.38
N GLY A 59 -7.59 -5.61 -2.22
CA GLY A 59 -7.89 -4.68 -1.14
C GLY A 59 -6.61 -4.21 -0.48
N PHE A 60 -6.56 -2.93 -0.11
CA PHE A 60 -5.47 -2.32 0.64
C PHE A 60 -5.99 -1.81 1.98
N GLN A 61 -5.26 -2.10 3.06
CA GLN A 61 -5.58 -1.67 4.41
C GLN A 61 -4.34 -1.11 5.09
N LEU A 62 -4.50 -0.01 5.84
CA LEU A 62 -3.48 0.56 6.70
C LEU A 62 -4.04 0.68 8.12
N ILE A 63 -3.41 -0.02 9.06
CA ILE A 63 -3.72 0.04 10.49
C ILE A 63 -2.49 0.57 11.21
N CYS A 64 -2.67 1.50 12.16
CA CYS A 64 -1.59 1.97 13.00
C CYS A 64 -1.95 1.79 14.48
N GLU A 65 -0.98 1.38 15.30
CA GLU A 65 -1.08 1.30 16.74
C GLU A 65 -0.61 2.62 17.36
N ILE A 66 -1.59 3.40 17.84
CA ILE A 66 -1.39 4.74 18.38
C ILE A 66 -1.82 4.70 19.86
N LYS A 67 -0.91 5.05 20.78
CA LYS A 67 -1.17 5.04 22.23
C LYS A 67 -1.79 3.71 22.73
N SER A 68 -1.26 2.59 22.25
CA SER A 68 -1.72 1.21 22.54
C SER A 68 -3.11 0.84 21.98
N GLY A 69 -3.71 1.68 21.13
CA GLY A 69 -4.94 1.37 20.40
C GLY A 69 -4.68 1.11 18.92
N LYS A 70 -5.27 0.04 18.37
CA LYS A 70 -5.24 -0.21 16.92
C LYS A 70 -6.26 0.67 16.22
N VAL A 71 -5.80 1.53 15.32
CA VAL A 71 -6.63 2.47 14.55
C VAL A 71 -6.57 2.10 13.08
N LEU A 72 -7.73 1.88 12.47
CA LEU A 72 -7.85 1.77 11.01
C LEU A 72 -7.70 3.16 10.40
N ILE A 73 -6.61 3.39 9.67
CA ILE A 73 -6.31 4.67 9.02
C ILE A 73 -6.92 4.72 7.62
N TYR A 74 -6.80 3.63 6.87
CA TYR A 74 -7.28 3.58 5.50
C TYR A 74 -7.70 2.16 5.12
N GLN A 75 -8.79 2.04 4.36
CA GLN A 75 -9.19 0.81 3.72
C GLN A 75 -9.81 1.14 2.36
N ASP A 76 -9.39 0.42 1.33
CA ASP A 76 -9.96 0.54 0.00
C ASP A 76 -9.98 -0.82 -0.69
N GLN A 77 -11.01 -1.05 -1.50
CA GLN A 77 -11.11 -2.22 -2.37
C GLN A 77 -10.48 -1.97 -3.75
N THR A 78 -10.10 -0.72 -4.00
CA THR A 78 -9.36 -0.29 -5.18
C THR A 78 -8.03 0.31 -4.73
N PRO A 79 -6.90 -0.24 -5.16
CA PRO A 79 -5.63 0.16 -4.58
C PRO A 79 -5.03 1.47 -5.11
N GLN A 80 -5.79 2.24 -5.89
CA GLN A 80 -5.25 3.30 -6.77
C GLN A 80 -5.74 4.71 -6.42
N LYS A 81 -6.10 4.97 -5.16
CA LYS A 81 -6.63 6.28 -4.77
C LYS A 81 -5.64 7.03 -3.88
N ASP A 82 -5.23 8.20 -4.35
CA ASP A 82 -4.46 9.15 -3.56
C ASP A 82 -5.32 9.67 -2.41
N ALA A 83 -4.75 9.71 -1.21
CA ALA A 83 -5.47 10.12 -0.02
C ALA A 83 -4.53 10.85 0.95
N VAL A 84 -5.08 11.79 1.70
CA VAL A 84 -4.45 12.37 2.88
C VAL A 84 -5.42 12.19 4.03
N ILE A 85 -4.97 11.49 5.07
CA ILE A 85 -5.73 11.14 6.25
C ILE A 85 -5.04 11.75 7.46
N ALA A 86 -5.77 12.49 8.28
CA ALA A 86 -5.28 13.01 9.55
C ALA A 86 -6.13 12.41 10.68
N THR A 87 -5.47 11.73 11.61
CA THR A 87 -6.08 11.24 12.85
C THR A 87 -5.30 11.82 14.05
N PRO A 88 -5.85 11.78 15.28
CA PRO A 88 -5.11 12.22 16.45
C PRO A 88 -3.79 11.43 16.61
N GLY A 89 -2.65 12.10 16.47
CA GLY A 89 -1.31 11.54 16.65
C GLY A 89 -0.63 11.02 15.38
N ILE A 90 -1.29 11.00 14.21
CA ILE A 90 -0.65 10.64 12.94
C ILE A 90 -1.33 11.31 11.73
N VAL A 91 -0.51 11.77 10.79
CA VAL A 91 -0.95 12.18 9.45
C VAL A 91 -0.35 11.24 8.43
N VAL A 92 -1.18 10.70 7.55
CA VAL A 92 -0.78 9.77 6.49
C VAL A 92 -1.14 10.33 5.13
N LYS A 93 -0.20 10.26 4.20
CA LYS A 93 -0.42 10.52 2.78
C LYS A 93 -0.17 9.23 2.00
N ILE A 94 -1.11 8.87 1.15
CA ILE A 94 -1.05 7.73 0.25
C ILE A 94 -0.98 8.28 -1.18
N THR A 95 -0.06 7.76 -1.98
CA THR A 95 0.13 8.16 -3.38
C THR A 95 0.30 6.93 -4.24
N THR A 96 -0.53 6.80 -5.27
CA THR A 96 -0.49 5.72 -6.24
C THR A 96 0.60 5.99 -7.28
N LEU A 97 1.47 5.02 -7.48
CA LEU A 97 2.57 5.05 -8.43
C LEU A 97 2.33 4.02 -9.55
N GLY A 98 2.60 4.46 -10.79
CA GLY A 98 2.39 3.66 -12.00
C GLY A 98 0.92 3.63 -12.41
N LYS A 99 0.57 4.45 -13.40
CA LYS A 99 -0.67 4.32 -14.17
C LYS A 99 -0.43 3.39 -15.35
#